data_AF-A0A2M8Z576-F1
#
_entry.id   AF-A0A2M8Z576-F1
#
_cell.length_a   1.000
_cell.length_b   1.000
_cell.length_c   1.000
_cell.angle_alpha   90.00
_cell.angle_beta   90.00
_cell.angle_gamma   90.00
#
_symmetry.space_group_name_H-M   'P 1'
#
loop_
_entity.id
_entity.type
_entity.pdbx_description
1 polymer ?
#
loop_
_entity_poly.entity_id
_entity_poly.type
_entity_poly.pdbx_seq_one_letter_code
_entity_poly.pdbx_strand_id
1 'polypeptide(L)'
;MAYFETKIHVYETVETYITKCKRKSCYFEECVEFEYPCISTRYVEYSIVIGFSYPDVAENDMAIFRRCVDDTIYAVSGIINSAITSCNVMNQSCINAINNSMFLANTKGRDEFYGCLRRSRLSDEVINASRVEVFIRKDYN
;
A
#
# COMPACT_ATOMS: atom_id res chain seq x y z
N MET A 1 3.16 -21.05 3.23
CA MET A 1 2.38 -19.90 3.71
C MET A 1 1.97 -19.08 2.51
N ALA A 2 0.68 -19.08 2.20
CA ALA A 2 0.14 -18.23 1.15
C ALA A 2 0.17 -16.77 1.63
N TYR A 3 0.57 -15.87 0.75
CA TYR A 3 0.48 -14.43 0.96
C TYR A 3 -0.36 -13.85 -0.16
N PHE A 4 -1.34 -13.04 0.18
CA PHE A 4 -2.18 -12.36 -0.79
C PHE A 4 -2.44 -10.93 -0.35
N GLU A 5 -2.73 -10.08 -1.35
CA GLU A 5 -2.89 -8.66 -1.16
C GLU A 5 -4.16 -8.17 -1.83
N THR A 6 -4.74 -7.12 -1.29
CA THR A 6 -5.88 -6.44 -1.88
C THR A 6 -5.61 -4.94 -1.86
N LYS A 7 -5.74 -4.30 -3.02
CA LYS A 7 -5.71 -2.83 -3.14
C LYS A 7 -7.02 -2.28 -2.60
N ILE A 8 -6.94 -1.40 -1.61
CA ILE A 8 -8.08 -0.71 -1.00
C ILE A 8 -8.38 0.59 -1.75
N HIS A 9 -7.31 1.33 -2.09
CA HIS A 9 -7.41 2.57 -2.82
C HIS A 9 -6.15 2.80 -3.65
N VAL A 10 -6.31 3.50 -4.77
CA VAL A 10 -5.23 3.87 -5.69
C VAL A 10 -5.37 5.33 -6.06
N TYR A 11 -4.27 6.07 -5.99
CA TYR A 11 -4.20 7.41 -6.54
C TYR A 11 -2.90 7.58 -7.33
N GLU A 12 -3.01 8.27 -8.45
CA GLU A 12 -1.89 8.55 -9.34
C GLU A 12 -1.45 10.00 -9.18
N THR A 13 -0.14 10.23 -9.25
CA THR A 13 0.43 11.57 -9.22
C THR A 13 1.65 11.66 -10.13
N VAL A 14 2.04 12.89 -10.45
CA VAL A 14 3.27 13.18 -11.20
C VAL A 14 4.32 13.65 -10.20
N GLU A 15 5.44 12.94 -10.14
CA GLU A 15 6.58 13.32 -9.30
C GLU A 15 7.73 13.83 -10.14
N THR A 16 8.38 14.88 -9.64
CA THR A 16 9.67 15.33 -10.16
C THR A 16 10.78 14.44 -9.63
N TYR A 17 11.74 14.11 -10.47
CA TYR A 17 12.94 13.36 -10.10
C TYR A 17 14.15 13.86 -10.87
N ILE A 18 15.34 13.65 -10.29
CA ILE A 18 16.61 14.00 -10.94
C ILE A 18 16.96 12.85 -11.88
N THR A 19 17.12 13.16 -13.16
CA THR A 19 17.66 12.24 -14.17
C THR A 19 18.96 12.81 -14.75
N LYS A 20 19.64 12.01 -15.58
CA LYS A 20 20.82 12.44 -16.32
C LYS A 20 20.42 12.80 -17.74
N CYS A 21 20.60 14.07 -18.09
CA CYS A 21 20.50 14.55 -19.47
C CYS A 21 21.89 14.61 -20.10
N LYS A 22 21.93 14.54 -21.42
CA LYS A 22 23.15 14.75 -22.19
C LYS A 22 23.11 16.12 -22.87
N ARG A 23 24.20 16.86 -22.78
CA ARG A 23 24.41 18.10 -23.54
C ARG A 23 25.65 17.95 -24.38
N LYS A 24 25.52 18.30 -25.66
CA LYS A 24 26.65 18.42 -26.57
C LYS A 24 27.19 19.84 -26.50
N SER A 25 28.49 19.98 -26.24
CA SER A 25 29.21 21.25 -26.34
C SER A 25 30.31 21.11 -27.37
N CYS A 26 30.31 22.01 -28.35
CA CYS A 26 31.32 22.04 -29.40
C CYS A 26 32.23 23.23 -29.18
N TYR A 27 33.54 23.00 -29.24
CA TYR A 27 34.56 24.05 -29.19
C TYR A 27 35.58 23.76 -30.28
N PHE A 28 35.80 24.74 -31.17
CA PHE A 28 36.46 24.51 -32.46
C PHE A 28 35.76 23.40 -33.28
N GLU A 29 36.49 22.33 -33.64
CA GLU A 29 36.01 21.19 -34.44
C GLU A 29 35.67 19.95 -33.60
N GLU A 30 35.86 20.02 -32.27
CA GLU A 30 35.58 18.92 -31.36
C GLU A 30 34.27 19.16 -30.61
N CYS A 31 33.42 18.15 -30.60
CA CYS A 31 32.20 18.16 -29.81
C CYS A 31 32.27 17.08 -28.74
N VAL A 32 32.12 17.49 -27.49
CA VAL A 32 32.08 16.60 -26.34
C VAL A 32 30.64 16.54 -25.83
N GLU A 33 30.16 15.33 -25.61
CA GLU A 33 28.87 15.08 -24.96
C GLU A 33 29.14 14.86 -23.46
N PHE A 34 28.50 15.64 -22.60
CA PHE A 34 28.61 15.47 -21.16
C PHE A 34 27.25 15.28 -20.50
N GLU A 35 27.24 14.45 -19.47
CA GLU A 35 26.07 14.21 -18.62
C GLU A 35 25.92 15.33 -17.60
N TYR A 36 24.70 15.80 -17.38
CA TYR A 36 24.38 16.75 -16.33
C TYR A 36 23.04 16.38 -15.67
N PRO A 37 22.84 16.70 -14.37
CA PRO A 37 21.57 16.47 -13.71
C PRO A 37 20.50 17.40 -14.29
N CYS A 38 19.35 16.84 -14.64
CA CYS A 38 18.18 17.58 -15.09
C CYS A 38 16.92 17.08 -14.37
N ILE A 39 15.91 17.95 -14.26
CA ILE A 39 14.63 17.61 -13.65
C ILE A 39 13.75 16.96 -14.73
N SER A 40 13.24 15.78 -14.44
CA SER A 40 12.22 15.11 -15.24
C SER A 40 11.00 14.81 -14.37
N THR A 41 9.90 14.46 -15.00
CA THR A 41 8.66 14.04 -14.35
C THR A 41 8.33 12.61 -14.71
N ARG A 42 7.83 11.84 -13.74
CA ARG A 42 7.29 10.48 -13.98
C ARG A 42 5.94 10.33 -13.32
N TYR A 43 5.11 9.48 -13.90
CA TYR A 43 3.88 9.03 -13.26
C TYR A 43 4.22 8.03 -12.16
N VAL A 44 3.56 8.19 -11.02
CA VAL A 44 3.73 7.35 -9.84
C VAL A 44 2.35 6.94 -9.36
N GLU A 45 2.16 5.64 -9.18
CA GLU A 45 0.97 5.09 -8.56
C GLU A 45 1.24 4.88 -7.07
N TYR A 46 0.39 5.44 -6.23
CA TYR A 46 0.34 5.14 -4.81
C TYR A 46 -0.89 4.27 -4.51
N SER A 47 -0.65 3.06 -4.04
CA SER A 47 -1.68 2.10 -3.65
C SER A 47 -1.69 1.93 -2.14
N ILE A 48 -2.86 2.05 -1.51
CA ILE A 48 -3.08 1.58 -0.14
C ILE A 48 -3.49 0.11 -0.23
N VAL A 49 -2.70 -0.75 0.38
CA VAL A 49 -2.80 -2.21 0.27
C VAL A 49 -3.02 -2.81 1.65
N ILE A 50 -3.86 -3.84 1.72
CA ILE A 50 -3.90 -4.76 2.84
C ILE A 50 -3.33 -6.10 2.41
N GLY A 51 -2.33 -6.57 3.13
CA GLY A 51 -1.67 -7.85 2.94
C GLY A 51 -2.07 -8.83 4.04
N PHE A 52 -2.20 -10.10 3.67
CA PHE A 52 -2.56 -11.18 4.57
C PHE A 52 -1.66 -12.39 4.31
N SER A 53 -1.32 -13.11 5.38
CA SER A 53 -0.73 -14.45 5.30
C SER A 53 -1.34 -15.37 6.35
N TYR A 54 -1.50 -16.63 6.00
CA TYR A 54 -1.95 -17.68 6.92
C TYR A 54 -1.33 -19.03 6.54
N PRO A 55 -1.21 -19.98 7.49
CA PRO A 55 -0.73 -21.33 7.20
C PRO A 55 -1.73 -22.10 6.33
N ASP A 56 -1.29 -23.20 5.73
CA ASP A 56 -2.21 -24.11 5.04
C ASP A 56 -3.08 -24.82 6.09
N VAL A 57 -4.40 -24.69 5.96
CA VAL A 57 -5.38 -25.23 6.90
C VAL A 57 -6.40 -26.10 6.18
N ALA A 58 -7.18 -26.87 6.94
CA ALA A 58 -8.26 -27.68 6.39
C ALA A 58 -9.31 -26.80 5.67
N GLU A 59 -10.04 -27.39 4.72
CA GLU A 59 -11.02 -26.66 3.90
C GLU A 59 -12.10 -25.94 4.74
N ASN A 60 -12.52 -26.55 5.85
CA ASN A 60 -13.46 -25.94 6.80
C ASN A 60 -12.91 -24.66 7.43
N ASP A 61 -11.61 -24.63 7.74
CA ASP A 61 -10.95 -23.47 8.34
C ASP A 61 -10.61 -22.41 7.28
N MET A 62 -10.38 -22.81 6.03
CA MET A 62 -10.20 -21.88 4.90
C MET A 62 -11.41 -20.97 4.70
N ALA A 63 -12.63 -21.50 4.88
CA ALA A 63 -13.86 -20.70 4.80
C ALA A 63 -13.91 -19.63 5.91
N ILE A 64 -13.44 -19.97 7.12
CA ILE A 64 -13.33 -19.04 8.25
C ILE A 64 -12.33 -17.93 7.91
N PHE A 65 -11.15 -18.28 7.38
CA PHE A 65 -10.16 -17.29 6.96
C PHE A 65 -10.71 -16.32 5.92
N ARG A 66 -11.36 -16.82 4.86
CA ARG A 66 -11.96 -15.97 3.83
C ARG A 66 -12.95 -14.97 4.42
N ARG A 67 -13.85 -15.42 5.29
CA ARG A 67 -14.79 -14.53 5.98
C ARG A 67 -14.09 -13.48 6.83
N CYS A 68 -13.10 -13.87 7.63
CA CYS A 68 -12.36 -12.93 8.47
C CYS A 68 -11.56 -11.92 7.65
N VAL A 69 -11.04 -12.34 6.49
CA VAL A 69 -10.38 -11.46 5.52
C VAL A 69 -11.38 -10.44 4.98
N ASP A 70 -12.55 -10.87 4.53
CA ASP A 70 -13.59 -9.98 3.99
C ASP A 70 -14.05 -8.94 5.03
N ASP A 71 -14.31 -9.38 6.27
CA ASP A 71 -14.69 -8.50 7.39
C ASP A 71 -13.60 -7.45 7.66
N THR A 72 -12.33 -7.89 7.59
CA THR A 72 -11.17 -7.01 7.80
C THR A 72 -11.02 -5.99 6.67
N ILE A 73 -11.14 -6.42 5.41
CA ILE A 73 -11.09 -5.54 4.24
C ILE A 73 -12.19 -4.48 4.34
N TYR A 74 -13.41 -4.89 4.70
CA TYR A 74 -14.54 -3.97 4.85
C TYR A 74 -14.26 -2.90 5.93
N ALA A 75 -13.78 -3.31 7.11
CA ALA A 75 -13.48 -2.38 8.20
C ALA A 75 -12.35 -1.40 7.84
N VAL A 76 -11.28 -1.89 7.21
CA VAL A 76 -10.14 -1.08 6.75
C VAL A 76 -10.55 -0.10 5.65
N SER A 77 -11.32 -0.57 4.66
CA SER A 77 -11.82 0.26 3.57
C SER A 77 -12.65 1.43 4.07
N GLY A 78 -13.49 1.22 5.09
CA GLY A 78 -14.29 2.29 5.69
C GLY A 78 -13.44 3.44 6.25
N ILE A 79 -12.35 3.12 6.95
CA ILE A 79 -11.43 4.12 7.52
C ILE A 79 -10.70 4.88 6.42
N ILE A 80 -10.11 4.14 5.47
CA ILE A 80 -9.30 4.71 4.39
C ILE A 80 -10.15 5.59 3.49
N ASN A 81 -11.32 5.12 3.06
CA ASN A 81 -12.22 5.88 2.19
C ASN A 81 -12.72 7.15 2.87
N SER A 82 -13.04 7.10 4.17
CA SER A 82 -13.42 8.31 4.93
C SER A 82 -12.32 9.36 4.91
N ALA A 83 -11.05 8.95 5.07
CA ALA A 83 -9.90 9.85 5.03
C ALA A 83 -9.74 10.50 3.65
N ILE A 84 -9.85 9.70 2.59
CA ILE A 84 -9.71 10.18 1.21
C ILE A 84 -10.85 11.13 0.85
N THR A 85 -12.11 10.81 1.21
CA THR A 85 -13.25 11.70 0.93
C THR A 85 -13.16 13.06 1.64
N SER A 86 -12.41 13.14 2.74
CA SER A 86 -12.14 14.41 3.42
C SER A 86 -11.11 15.29 2.67
N CYS A 87 -10.39 14.72 1.70
CA CYS A 87 -9.40 15.42 0.90
C CYS A 87 -10.01 15.98 -0.40
N ASN A 88 -10.27 17.29 -0.45
CA ASN A 88 -10.64 17.97 -1.70
C ASN A 88 -9.45 18.18 -2.65
N VAL A 89 -8.24 18.37 -2.10
CA VAL A 89 -6.99 18.56 -2.85
C VAL A 89 -5.87 17.82 -2.12
N MET A 90 -5.00 17.13 -2.88
CA MET A 90 -3.84 16.42 -2.35
C MET A 90 -2.75 17.40 -1.88
N ASN A 91 -2.93 17.93 -0.67
CA ASN A 91 -1.99 18.83 -0.01
C ASN A 91 -1.36 18.16 1.23
N GLN A 92 -0.44 18.86 1.92
CA GLN A 92 0.22 18.31 3.11
C GLN A 92 -0.76 17.87 4.21
N SER A 93 -1.89 18.57 4.37
CA SER A 93 -2.93 18.17 5.33
C SER A 93 -3.60 16.87 4.94
N CYS A 94 -3.89 16.67 3.65
CA CYS A 94 -4.42 15.42 3.14
C CYS A 94 -3.45 14.26 3.33
N ILE A 95 -2.17 14.46 3.02
CA ILE A 95 -1.11 13.46 3.22
C ILE A 95 -1.05 13.05 4.70
N ASN A 96 -1.09 14.01 5.61
CA ASN A 96 -1.10 13.74 7.06
C ASN A 96 -2.37 12.99 7.49
N ALA A 97 -3.54 13.34 6.94
CA ALA A 97 -4.80 12.66 7.24
C ALA A 97 -4.80 11.21 6.75
N ILE A 98 -4.28 10.95 5.54
CA ILE A 98 -4.12 9.61 4.98
C ILE A 98 -3.14 8.81 5.87
N ASN A 99 -1.98 9.36 6.22
CA ASN A 99 -1.00 8.69 7.07
C ASN A 99 -1.55 8.34 8.47
N ASN A 100 -2.28 9.25 9.10
CA ASN A 100 -2.94 8.96 10.39
C ASN A 100 -3.99 7.86 10.24
N SER A 101 -4.74 7.88 9.14
CA SER A 101 -5.76 6.88 8.85
C SER A 101 -5.15 5.51 8.54
N MET A 102 -3.94 5.46 7.98
CA MET A 102 -3.19 4.21 7.80
C MET A 102 -2.87 3.54 9.13
N PHE A 103 -2.42 4.30 10.14
CA PHE A 103 -2.16 3.74 11.47
C PHE A 103 -3.44 3.18 12.12
N LEU A 104 -4.53 3.93 12.03
CA LEU A 104 -5.84 3.51 12.54
C LEU A 104 -6.37 2.29 11.79
N ALA A 105 -6.27 2.28 10.46
CA ALA A 105 -6.68 1.18 9.60
C ALA A 105 -5.86 -0.09 9.90
N ASN A 106 -4.54 0.02 10.07
CA ASN A 106 -3.71 -1.12 10.40
C ASN A 106 -4.08 -1.70 11.77
N THR A 107 -4.30 -0.85 12.77
CA THR A 107 -4.73 -1.28 14.11
C THR A 107 -6.09 -1.97 14.05
N LYS A 108 -7.08 -1.32 13.42
CA LYS A 108 -8.43 -1.87 13.27
C LYS A 108 -8.43 -3.17 12.47
N GLY A 109 -7.62 -3.26 11.43
CA GLY A 109 -7.48 -4.45 10.60
C GLY A 109 -6.95 -5.64 11.40
N ARG A 110 -5.93 -5.43 12.24
CA ARG A 110 -5.43 -6.45 13.16
C ARG A 110 -6.49 -6.88 14.17
N ASP A 111 -7.18 -5.92 14.78
CA ASP A 111 -8.21 -6.20 15.79
C ASP A 111 -9.37 -7.00 15.20
N GLU A 112 -9.87 -6.64 14.02
CA GLU A 112 -10.95 -7.38 13.36
C GLU A 112 -10.51 -8.76 12.90
N PHE A 113 -9.35 -8.86 12.26
CA PHE A 113 -8.85 -10.14 11.75
C PHE A 113 -8.63 -11.13 12.89
N TYR A 114 -7.79 -10.78 13.87
CA TYR A 114 -7.50 -11.68 14.99
C TYR A 114 -8.71 -11.88 15.90
N GLY A 115 -9.58 -10.87 16.05
CA GLY A 115 -10.85 -11.01 16.76
C GLY A 115 -11.77 -12.02 16.11
N CYS A 116 -11.90 -11.98 14.77
CA CYS A 116 -12.70 -12.93 14.00
C CYS A 116 -12.17 -14.36 14.10
N LEU A 117 -10.85 -14.56 13.96
CA LEU A 117 -10.24 -15.89 14.06
C LEU A 117 -10.45 -16.50 15.45
N ARG A 118 -10.27 -15.72 16.52
CA ARG A 118 -10.50 -16.16 17.91
C ARG A 118 -11.97 -16.52 18.16
N ARG A 119 -12.92 -15.70 17.71
CA ARG A 119 -14.37 -15.99 17.84
C ARG A 119 -14.76 -17.27 17.11
N SER A 120 -14.06 -17.58 16.02
CA SER A 120 -14.28 -18.79 15.22
C SER A 120 -13.58 -20.03 15.79
N ARG A 121 -12.91 -19.91 16.94
CA ARG A 121 -12.24 -21.00 17.67
C ARG A 121 -11.12 -21.70 16.90
N LEU A 122 -10.43 -20.99 16.02
CA LEU A 122 -9.17 -21.48 15.44
C LEU A 122 -8.10 -21.61 16.53
N SER A 123 -7.15 -22.53 16.34
CA SER A 123 -6.07 -22.76 17.31
C SER A 123 -5.12 -21.56 17.39
N ASP A 124 -4.55 -21.33 18.57
CA ASP A 124 -3.57 -20.24 18.76
C ASP A 124 -2.34 -20.41 17.85
N GLU A 125 -1.96 -21.65 17.52
CA GLU A 125 -0.89 -21.93 16.56
C GLU A 125 -1.21 -21.34 15.17
N VAL A 126 -2.41 -21.60 14.67
CA VAL A 126 -2.88 -21.09 13.37
C VAL A 126 -3.00 -19.56 13.39
N ILE A 127 -3.53 -19.00 14.48
CA ILE A 127 -3.68 -17.56 14.65
C ILE A 127 -2.31 -16.86 14.70
N ASN A 128 -1.35 -17.40 15.45
CA ASN A 128 -0.01 -16.84 15.59
C ASN A 128 0.83 -16.98 14.31
N ALA A 129 0.57 -18.00 13.50
CA ALA A 129 1.14 -18.15 12.17
C ALA A 129 0.52 -17.18 11.14
N SER A 130 -0.60 -16.52 11.47
CA SER A 130 -1.29 -15.61 10.56
C SER A 130 -0.87 -14.16 10.76
N ARG A 131 -0.79 -13.39 9.65
CA ARG A 131 -0.45 -11.96 9.67
C ARG A 131 -1.41 -11.17 8.80
N VAL A 132 -1.67 -9.94 9.24
CA VAL A 132 -2.35 -8.91 8.46
C VAL A 132 -1.60 -7.59 8.63
N GLU A 133 -1.45 -6.85 7.54
CA GLU A 133 -0.77 -5.56 7.53
C GLU A 133 -1.40 -4.62 6.50
N VAL A 134 -1.57 -3.35 6.87
CA VAL A 134 -2.04 -2.29 5.97
C VAL A 134 -0.89 -1.33 5.71
N PHE A 135 -0.51 -1.14 4.44
CA PHE A 135 0.66 -0.34 4.05
C PHE A 135 0.43 0.43 2.74
N ILE A 136 1.27 1.44 2.50
CA ILE A 136 1.30 2.19 1.23
C ILE A 136 2.38 1.58 0.34
N ARG A 137 2.00 1.21 -0.89
CA ARG A 137 2.93 0.85 -1.96
C ARG A 137 3.06 2.00 -2.94
N LYS A 138 4.29 2.23 -3.39
CA LYS A 138 4.64 3.19 -4.43
C LYS A 138 5.21 2.42 -5.62
N ASP A 139 4.50 2.47 -6.73
CA ASP A 139 4.87 1.80 -7.98
C ASP A 139 5.21 2.85 -9.06
N TYR A 140 6.19 2.51 -9.91
CA TYR A 140 6.61 3.34 -11.04
C TYR A 140 6.08 2.72 -12.32
N ASN A 141 5.26 3.48 -13.05
CA ASN A 141 4.75 3.10 -14.37
C ASN A 141 5.73 3.49 -15.48
#